data_AF-A0A1E7RLZ6-F1
#
_entry.id   AF-A0A1E7RLZ6-F1
#
_cell.length_a   1.000
_cell.length_b   1.000
_cell.length_c   1.000
_cell.angle_alpha   90.00
_cell.angle_beta   90.00
_cell.angle_gamma   90.00
#
_symmetry.space_group_name_H-M   'P 1'
#
loop_
_entity.id
_entity.type
_entity.pdbx_description
1 polymer ?
#
loop_
_entity_poly.entity_id
_entity_poly.type
_entity_poly.pdbx_seq_one_letter_code
_entity_poly.pdbx_strand_id
1 'polypeptide(L)'
;MEPFDWSKAPFASTHWRGQVIPDALPILIRWAQEGEPHTYSDLAQELHDQFGHAIKPRKDLYGTVAGGVAQAIEWLSGQWETPIPPLHVIVVNKQTWHPGDGAITISPAYFYGKKWSTEEEKRAHLRQAMEDVFTYPDWNKVAEALRAKTLTPRSGAKPVDANHPPIPLPKVQQGGGPESLEHQALKRWVREHPQELIDYGLFETGENEKLLSSGDRLDVLFDNGRQRLAVEVKTSKCSESELMRGVYQCVKYRAILRAEQLALRHVPTGDAVLICPRAPGKETKALIKLLNVNFHRVPTDAES
;
A
#
# COMPACT_ATOMS: atom_id res chain seq x y z
N MET A 1 1.68 6.92 -33.90
CA MET A 1 2.70 6.44 -32.93
C MET A 1 3.19 5.09 -33.42
N GLU A 2 4.50 4.90 -33.56
CA GLU A 2 5.03 3.57 -33.86
C GLU A 2 4.68 2.61 -32.72
N PRO A 3 4.30 1.35 -33.00
CA PRO A 3 3.99 0.40 -31.94
C PRO A 3 5.23 0.06 -31.13
N PHE A 4 5.08 -0.17 -29.83
CA PHE A 4 6.17 -0.65 -29.01
C PHE A 4 6.65 -2.02 -29.51
N ASP A 5 7.94 -2.10 -29.84
CA ASP A 5 8.57 -3.32 -30.28
C ASP A 5 9.10 -4.11 -29.07
N TRP A 6 8.29 -5.05 -28.59
CA TRP A 6 8.61 -5.89 -27.44
C TRP A 6 9.90 -6.68 -27.59
N SER A 7 10.35 -6.96 -28.82
CA SER A 7 11.62 -7.67 -29.07
C SER A 7 12.85 -6.82 -28.75
N LYS A 8 12.69 -5.48 -28.73
CA LYS A 8 13.75 -4.52 -28.43
C LYS A 8 13.79 -4.11 -26.96
N ALA A 9 12.83 -4.55 -26.15
CA ALA A 9 12.87 -4.30 -24.72
C ALA A 9 14.13 -4.96 -24.12
N PRO A 10 14.99 -4.23 -23.38
CA PRO A 10 16.23 -4.79 -22.83
C PRO A 10 16.03 -6.07 -22.00
N PHE A 11 14.88 -6.20 -21.32
CA PHE A 11 14.55 -7.39 -20.54
C PHE A 11 13.96 -8.54 -21.36
N ALA A 12 13.61 -8.34 -22.63
CA ALA A 12 13.17 -9.37 -23.57
C ALA A 12 14.33 -10.13 -24.25
N SER A 13 15.54 -10.10 -23.65
CA SER A 13 16.77 -10.64 -24.24
C SER A 13 16.83 -12.16 -24.47
N THR A 14 15.83 -12.91 -24.03
CA THR A 14 15.72 -14.35 -24.28
C THR A 14 14.41 -14.68 -24.97
N HIS A 15 14.38 -15.76 -25.76
CA HIS A 15 13.17 -16.19 -26.47
C HIS A 15 11.95 -16.31 -25.55
N TRP A 16 12.14 -16.89 -24.35
CA TRP A 16 11.09 -17.00 -23.34
C TRP A 16 10.61 -15.64 -22.85
N ARG A 17 11.52 -14.70 -22.53
CA ARG A 17 11.14 -13.37 -22.03
C ARG A 17 10.43 -12.54 -23.09
N GLY A 18 10.83 -12.65 -24.35
CA GLY A 18 10.16 -11.97 -25.47
C GLY A 18 8.70 -12.39 -25.67
N GLN A 19 8.33 -13.60 -25.24
CA GLN A 19 6.94 -14.08 -25.26
C GLN A 19 6.17 -13.72 -23.98
N VAL A 20 6.81 -13.87 -22.81
CA VAL A 20 6.11 -13.78 -21.52
C VAL A 20 5.88 -12.33 -21.07
N ILE A 21 6.79 -11.41 -21.40
CA ILE A 21 6.67 -10.00 -21.01
C ILE A 21 5.39 -9.35 -21.58
N PRO A 22 5.09 -9.46 -22.89
CA PRO A 22 3.83 -8.94 -23.43
C PRO A 22 2.58 -9.52 -22.76
N ASP A 23 2.60 -10.83 -22.47
CA ASP A 23 1.47 -11.52 -21.83
C ASP A 23 1.29 -11.14 -20.35
N ALA A 24 2.33 -10.61 -19.71
CA ALA A 24 2.24 -10.11 -18.33
C ALA A 24 1.51 -8.76 -18.24
N LEU A 25 1.66 -7.88 -19.24
CA LEU A 25 1.02 -6.56 -19.27
C LEU A 25 -0.49 -6.60 -18.97
N PRO A 26 -1.32 -7.42 -19.63
CA PRO A 26 -2.76 -7.42 -19.38
C PRO A 26 -3.14 -7.99 -18.00
N ILE A 27 -2.33 -8.89 -17.44
CA ILE A 27 -2.51 -9.38 -16.06
C ILE A 27 -2.27 -8.24 -15.08
N LEU A 28 -1.17 -7.50 -15.25
CA LEU A 28 -0.83 -6.40 -14.35
C LEU A 28 -1.84 -5.25 -14.44
N ILE A 29 -2.33 -4.92 -15.65
CA ILE A 29 -3.40 -3.93 -15.82
C ILE A 29 -4.67 -4.37 -15.08
N ARG A 30 -5.06 -5.64 -15.22
CA ARG A 30 -6.23 -6.18 -14.50
C ARG A 30 -6.04 -6.05 -12.98
N TRP A 31 -4.88 -6.41 -12.45
CA TRP A 31 -4.59 -6.28 -11.01
C TRP A 31 -4.59 -4.83 -10.53
N ALA A 32 -4.11 -3.89 -11.34
CA ALA A 32 -4.19 -2.47 -11.03
C ALA A 32 -5.66 -2.01 -10.91
N GLN A 33 -6.52 -2.47 -11.83
CA GLN A 33 -7.96 -2.18 -11.81
C GLN A 33 -8.70 -2.89 -10.65
N GLU A 34 -8.19 -4.03 -10.18
CA GLU A 34 -8.70 -4.73 -8.99
C GLU A 34 -8.22 -4.08 -7.67
N GLY A 35 -7.24 -3.19 -7.73
CA GLY A 35 -6.75 -2.44 -6.57
C GLY A 35 -5.89 -3.26 -5.61
N GLU A 36 -5.23 -4.32 -6.08
CA GLU A 36 -4.53 -5.27 -5.22
C GLU A 36 -3.10 -5.59 -5.67
N PRO A 37 -2.10 -5.49 -4.76
CA PRO A 37 -0.76 -5.98 -5.04
C PRO A 37 -0.69 -7.51 -4.97
N HIS A 38 0.17 -8.08 -5.78
CA HIS A 38 0.32 -9.53 -5.95
C HIS A 38 1.79 -9.94 -5.94
N THR A 39 2.09 -11.19 -5.61
CA THR A 39 3.47 -11.67 -5.52
C THR A 39 4.02 -12.12 -6.87
N TYR A 40 5.35 -12.24 -6.98
CA TYR A 40 6.00 -12.85 -8.14
C TYR A 40 5.51 -14.29 -8.41
N SER A 41 5.11 -15.02 -7.38
CA SER A 41 4.54 -16.36 -7.52
C SER A 41 3.13 -16.32 -8.10
N ASP A 42 2.32 -15.32 -7.74
CA ASP A 42 0.98 -15.12 -8.30
C ASP A 42 1.08 -14.74 -9.78
N LEU A 43 2.08 -13.92 -10.16
CA LEU A 43 2.29 -13.56 -11.57
C LEU A 43 2.66 -14.79 -12.39
N ALA A 44 3.51 -15.65 -11.83
CA ALA A 44 3.86 -16.93 -12.46
C ALA A 44 2.63 -17.82 -12.68
N GLN A 45 1.73 -17.86 -11.71
CA GLN A 45 0.51 -18.66 -11.79
C GLN A 45 -0.48 -18.08 -12.80
N GLU A 46 -0.73 -16.78 -12.80
CA GLU A 46 -1.64 -16.15 -13.78
C GLU A 46 -1.12 -16.26 -15.22
N LEU A 47 0.20 -16.13 -15.44
CA LEU A 47 0.80 -16.38 -16.75
C LEU A 47 0.60 -17.83 -17.22
N HIS A 48 0.61 -18.78 -16.30
CA HIS A 48 0.29 -20.18 -16.60
C HIS A 48 -1.19 -20.36 -16.94
N ASP A 49 -2.08 -19.87 -16.07
CA ASP A 49 -3.53 -20.08 -16.18
C ASP A 49 -4.13 -19.38 -17.40
N GLN A 50 -3.66 -18.17 -17.73
CA GLN A 50 -4.23 -17.34 -18.81
C GLN A 50 -3.59 -17.62 -20.18
N PHE A 51 -2.30 -17.97 -20.21
CA PHE A 51 -1.49 -18.03 -21.44
C PHE A 51 -0.71 -19.34 -21.62
N GLY A 52 -0.78 -20.28 -20.67
CA GLY A 52 -0.16 -21.60 -20.78
C GLY A 52 1.36 -21.62 -20.55
N HIS A 53 1.95 -20.53 -20.04
CA HIS A 53 3.39 -20.48 -19.78
C HIS A 53 3.81 -21.49 -18.72
N ALA A 54 4.90 -22.22 -18.96
CA ALA A 54 5.46 -23.12 -17.96
C ALA A 54 6.01 -22.35 -16.76
N ILE A 55 5.55 -22.70 -15.56
CA ILE A 55 6.00 -22.07 -14.32
C ILE A 55 7.48 -22.37 -14.09
N LYS A 56 8.32 -21.33 -14.01
CA LYS A 56 9.74 -21.49 -13.69
C LYS A 56 9.95 -21.72 -12.19
N PRO A 57 10.88 -22.61 -11.78
CA PRO A 57 11.20 -22.84 -10.37
C PRO A 57 11.73 -21.58 -9.67
N ARG A 58 12.54 -20.80 -10.40
CA ARG A 58 13.18 -19.58 -9.89
C ARG A 58 12.22 -18.39 -10.02
N LYS A 59 11.62 -17.96 -8.90
CA LYS A 59 10.55 -16.95 -8.89
C LYS A 59 11.02 -15.51 -9.09
N ASP A 60 12.27 -15.22 -8.77
CA ASP A 60 12.90 -13.91 -9.02
C ASP A 60 12.97 -13.53 -10.52
N LEU A 61 12.92 -14.52 -11.42
CA LEU A 61 12.84 -14.29 -12.87
C LEU A 61 11.61 -13.47 -13.28
N TYR A 62 10.51 -13.59 -12.53
CA TYR A 62 9.29 -12.83 -12.79
C TYR A 62 9.42 -11.36 -12.39
N GLY A 63 10.44 -11.00 -11.60
CA GLY A 63 10.84 -9.60 -11.41
C GLY A 63 11.35 -8.95 -12.70
N THR A 64 12.13 -9.67 -13.51
CA THR A 64 12.54 -9.22 -14.84
C THR A 64 11.34 -9.14 -15.80
N VAL A 65 10.36 -10.03 -15.68
CA VAL A 65 9.13 -9.98 -16.48
C VAL A 65 8.34 -8.71 -16.18
N ALA A 66 8.06 -8.44 -14.89
CA ALA A 66 7.38 -7.21 -14.48
C ALA A 66 8.19 -5.95 -14.87
N GLY A 67 9.52 -5.99 -14.72
CA GLY A 67 10.39 -4.91 -15.19
C GLY A 67 10.35 -4.70 -16.71
N GLY A 68 10.12 -5.75 -17.51
CA GLY A 68 9.97 -5.64 -18.96
C GLY A 68 8.69 -4.91 -19.34
N VAL A 69 7.61 -5.16 -18.61
CA VAL A 69 6.37 -4.37 -18.73
C VAL A 69 6.65 -2.91 -18.38
N ALA A 70 7.39 -2.65 -17.31
CA ALA A 70 7.75 -1.29 -16.90
C ALA A 70 8.57 -0.54 -17.96
N GLN A 71 9.42 -1.22 -18.74
CA GLN A 71 10.13 -0.60 -19.87
C GLN A 71 9.17 -0.13 -20.98
N ALA A 72 8.11 -0.89 -21.25
CA ALA A 72 7.07 -0.49 -22.20
C ALA A 72 6.27 0.71 -21.69
N ILE A 73 5.96 0.74 -20.39
CA ILE A 73 5.28 1.88 -19.72
C ILE A 73 6.16 3.13 -19.74
N GLU A 74 7.46 3.01 -19.48
CA GLU A 74 8.41 4.11 -19.52
C GLU A 74 8.54 4.68 -20.95
N TRP A 75 8.66 3.80 -21.96
CA TRP A 75 8.66 4.23 -23.35
C TRP A 75 7.37 4.99 -23.71
N LEU A 76 6.21 4.47 -23.30
CA LEU A 76 4.92 5.10 -23.57
C LEU A 76 4.77 6.44 -22.85
N SER A 77 5.29 6.55 -21.63
CA SER A 77 5.35 7.82 -20.89
C SER A 77 6.13 8.88 -21.67
N GLY A 78 7.24 8.49 -22.30
CA GLY A 78 8.01 9.37 -23.19
C GLY A 78 7.23 9.76 -24.45
N GLN A 79 6.45 8.84 -25.04
CA GLN A 79 5.61 9.15 -26.20
C GLN A 79 4.44 10.09 -25.86
N TRP A 80 3.91 10.02 -24.64
CA TRP A 80 2.80 10.83 -24.17
C TRP A 80 3.25 12.15 -23.51
N GLU A 81 4.56 12.33 -23.34
CA GLU A 81 5.16 13.43 -22.57
C GLU A 81 4.53 13.59 -21.17
N THR A 82 3.98 12.50 -20.64
CA THR A 82 3.21 12.45 -19.39
C THR A 82 3.63 11.20 -18.64
N PRO A 83 4.09 11.30 -17.38
CA PRO A 83 4.47 10.14 -16.60
C PRO A 83 3.29 9.20 -16.36
N ILE A 84 3.45 7.92 -16.72
CA ILE A 84 2.51 6.86 -16.41
C ILE A 84 2.99 6.14 -15.14
N PRO A 85 2.09 5.82 -14.18
CA PRO A 85 2.47 5.12 -12.96
C PRO A 85 3.17 3.78 -13.25
N PRO A 86 4.20 3.42 -12.48
CA PRO A 86 5.04 2.26 -12.76
C PRO A 86 4.33 0.97 -12.38
N LEU A 87 3.64 0.35 -13.34
CA LEU A 87 2.74 -0.79 -13.12
C LEU A 87 3.40 -1.97 -12.38
N HIS A 88 4.70 -2.19 -12.53
CA HIS A 88 5.43 -3.28 -11.86
C HIS A 88 5.55 -3.12 -10.35
N VAL A 89 5.29 -1.94 -9.79
CA VAL A 89 5.39 -1.72 -8.33
C VAL A 89 4.31 -2.44 -7.53
N ILE A 90 3.25 -2.93 -8.18
CA ILE A 90 2.22 -3.79 -7.56
C ILE A 90 2.65 -5.26 -7.49
N VAL A 91 3.80 -5.61 -8.08
CA VAL A 91 4.38 -6.96 -7.98
C VAL A 91 5.40 -6.97 -6.84
N VAL A 92 5.04 -7.60 -5.73
CA VAL A 92 5.74 -7.47 -4.45
C VAL A 92 6.42 -8.76 -4.00
N ASN A 93 7.40 -8.60 -3.12
CA ASN A 93 7.99 -9.73 -2.40
C ASN A 93 6.98 -10.30 -1.38
N LYS A 94 6.86 -11.63 -1.31
CA LYS A 94 5.90 -12.33 -0.44
C LYS A 94 6.13 -12.11 1.07
N GLN A 95 7.37 -11.85 1.48
CA GLN A 95 7.73 -11.62 2.88
C GLN A 95 7.58 -10.15 3.27
N THR A 96 8.13 -9.23 2.46
CA THR A 96 8.17 -7.80 2.81
C THR A 96 6.98 -7.00 2.31
N TRP A 97 6.16 -7.53 1.38
CA TRP A 97 5.06 -6.80 0.73
C TRP A 97 5.50 -5.47 0.10
N HIS A 98 6.77 -5.41 -0.31
CA HIS A 98 7.35 -4.27 -1.01
C HIS A 98 7.79 -4.68 -2.41
N PRO A 99 7.73 -3.76 -3.38
CA PRO A 99 8.32 -3.99 -4.69
C PRO A 99 9.83 -4.16 -4.57
N GLY A 100 10.43 -4.93 -5.49
CA GLY A 100 11.86 -5.16 -5.52
C GLY A 100 12.69 -3.91 -5.81
N ASP A 101 14.01 -3.98 -5.54
CA ASP A 101 14.92 -2.83 -5.59
C ASP A 101 14.97 -2.09 -6.94
N GLY A 102 14.70 -2.81 -8.04
CA GLY A 102 14.68 -2.23 -9.39
C GLY A 102 13.47 -1.33 -9.68
N ALA A 103 12.51 -1.22 -8.76
CA ALA A 103 11.25 -0.51 -8.97
C ALA A 103 11.45 0.93 -9.46
N ILE A 104 12.38 1.67 -8.85
CA ILE A 104 12.65 3.07 -9.17
C ILE A 104 13.48 3.20 -10.44
N THR A 105 14.51 2.35 -10.60
CA THR A 105 15.50 2.48 -11.67
C THR A 105 14.90 2.28 -13.07
N ILE A 106 13.80 1.54 -13.17
CA ILE A 106 13.17 1.20 -14.46
C ILE A 106 12.17 2.27 -14.93
N SER A 107 11.69 3.14 -14.03
CA SER A 107 10.68 4.15 -14.36
C SER A 107 11.13 5.58 -14.02
N PRO A 108 12.27 6.04 -14.58
CA PRO A 108 12.85 7.33 -14.24
C PRO A 108 11.93 8.52 -14.57
N ALA A 109 11.08 8.47 -15.61
CA ALA A 109 10.13 9.55 -15.90
C ALA A 109 9.14 9.77 -14.74
N TYR A 110 8.60 8.70 -14.17
CA TYR A 110 7.67 8.80 -13.04
C TYR A 110 8.34 9.32 -11.76
N PHE A 111 9.58 8.89 -11.50
CA PHE A 111 10.33 9.33 -10.32
C PHE A 111 11.10 10.65 -10.53
N TYR A 112 10.98 11.29 -11.70
CA TYR A 112 11.68 12.53 -11.99
C TYR A 112 11.35 13.62 -10.95
N GLY A 113 12.39 14.27 -10.43
CA GLY A 113 12.26 15.32 -9.41
C GLY A 113 11.92 14.82 -7.99
N LYS A 114 11.53 13.55 -7.81
CA LYS A 114 11.37 12.95 -6.49
C LYS A 114 12.76 12.74 -5.88
N LYS A 115 12.98 13.24 -4.67
CA LYS A 115 14.22 13.09 -3.92
C LYS A 115 13.97 12.25 -2.68
N TRP A 116 14.96 11.46 -2.30
CA TRP A 116 15.01 10.73 -1.04
C TRP A 116 16.45 10.64 -0.57
N SER A 117 16.61 10.66 0.74
CA SER A 117 17.87 10.56 1.47
C SER A 117 17.89 9.34 2.39
N THR A 118 16.72 8.78 2.70
CA THR A 118 16.56 7.59 3.54
C THR A 118 15.77 6.50 2.81
N GLU A 119 15.91 5.25 3.27
CA GLU A 119 15.12 4.14 2.74
C GLU A 119 13.63 4.30 3.08
N GLU A 120 13.27 4.99 4.16
CA GLU A 120 11.89 5.31 4.53
C GLU A 120 11.25 6.27 3.52
N GLU A 121 11.96 7.33 3.12
CA GLU A 121 11.51 8.27 2.08
C GLU A 121 11.36 7.57 0.73
N LYS A 122 12.31 6.69 0.39
CA LYS A 122 12.24 5.84 -0.81
C LYS A 122 11.01 4.92 -0.77
N ARG A 123 10.75 4.25 0.36
CA ARG A 123 9.55 3.41 0.56
C ARG A 123 8.27 4.24 0.49
N ALA A 124 8.28 5.48 0.96
CA ALA A 124 7.13 6.39 0.85
C ALA A 124 6.79 6.70 -0.62
N HIS A 125 7.80 7.00 -1.45
CA HIS A 125 7.61 7.21 -2.89
C HIS A 125 7.10 5.96 -3.61
N LEU A 126 7.57 4.78 -3.23
CA LEU A 126 7.09 3.51 -3.78
C LEU A 126 5.65 3.20 -3.39
N ARG A 127 5.27 3.48 -2.14
CA ARG A 127 3.88 3.37 -1.68
C ARG A 127 2.96 4.33 -2.45
N GLN A 128 3.42 5.57 -2.68
CA GLN A 128 2.68 6.51 -3.51
C GLN A 128 2.53 6.02 -4.95
N ALA A 129 3.60 5.48 -5.54
CA ALA A 129 3.56 4.92 -6.89
C ALA A 129 2.56 3.78 -7.02
N MET A 130 2.46 2.93 -6.00
CA MET A 130 1.48 1.85 -5.93
C MET A 130 0.04 2.38 -5.88
N GLU A 131 -0.23 3.41 -5.07
CA GLU A 131 -1.54 4.07 -5.02
C GLU A 131 -1.90 4.72 -6.36
N ASP A 132 -0.95 5.41 -6.98
CA ASP A 132 -1.13 6.02 -8.30
C ASP A 132 -1.44 4.94 -9.35
N VAL A 133 -0.81 3.76 -9.26
CA VAL A 133 -1.15 2.62 -10.13
C VAL A 133 -2.60 2.18 -9.93
N PHE A 134 -3.08 2.02 -8.69
CA PHE A 134 -4.46 1.57 -8.45
C PHE A 134 -5.51 2.60 -8.88
N THR A 135 -5.17 3.89 -8.83
CA THR A 135 -6.10 4.99 -9.12
C THR A 135 -5.97 5.56 -10.53
N TYR A 136 -5.00 5.09 -11.33
CA TYR A 136 -4.75 5.62 -12.67
C TYR A 136 -5.94 5.35 -13.61
N PRO A 137 -6.61 6.38 -14.15
CA PRO A 137 -7.85 6.21 -14.91
C PRO A 137 -7.64 5.62 -16.30
N ASP A 138 -6.42 5.71 -16.84
CA ASP A 138 -6.13 5.53 -18.25
C ASP A 138 -5.49 4.16 -18.57
N TRP A 139 -5.61 3.17 -17.68
CA TRP A 139 -5.10 1.82 -17.94
C TRP A 139 -5.65 1.18 -19.22
N ASN A 140 -6.90 1.45 -19.57
CA ASN A 140 -7.49 0.96 -20.82
C ASN A 140 -6.80 1.59 -22.05
N LYS A 141 -6.43 2.89 -21.98
CA LYS A 141 -5.67 3.56 -23.05
C LYS A 141 -4.25 3.01 -23.17
N VAL A 142 -3.62 2.69 -22.03
CA VAL A 142 -2.30 2.04 -22.01
C VAL A 142 -2.36 0.66 -22.66
N ALA A 143 -3.37 -0.15 -22.33
CA ALA A 143 -3.59 -1.46 -22.94
C ALA A 143 -3.74 -1.35 -24.46
N GLU A 144 -4.55 -0.40 -24.94
CA GLU A 144 -4.77 -0.14 -26.36
C GLU A 144 -3.48 0.28 -27.07
N ALA A 145 -2.75 1.25 -26.50
CA ALA A 145 -1.51 1.78 -27.09
C ALA A 145 -0.41 0.71 -27.20
N LEU A 146 -0.31 -0.18 -26.21
CA LEU A 146 0.65 -1.30 -26.20
C LEU A 146 0.11 -2.57 -26.86
N ARG A 147 -1.10 -2.51 -27.45
CA ARG A 147 -1.78 -3.63 -28.13
C ARG A 147 -1.92 -4.87 -27.24
N ALA A 148 -2.15 -4.66 -25.95
CA ALA A 148 -2.36 -5.72 -24.99
C ALA A 148 -3.73 -6.37 -25.17
N LYS A 149 -3.83 -7.66 -24.86
CA LYS A 149 -5.13 -8.33 -24.72
C LYS A 149 -5.91 -7.70 -23.56
N THR A 150 -7.20 -7.46 -23.68
CA THR A 150 -7.99 -7.01 -22.53
C THR A 150 -8.36 -8.21 -21.65
N LEU A 151 -8.05 -8.14 -20.36
CA LEU A 151 -8.59 -9.05 -19.35
C LEU A 151 -9.61 -8.29 -18.51
N THR A 152 -10.80 -8.86 -18.33
CA THR A 152 -11.84 -8.25 -17.49
C THR A 152 -11.41 -8.32 -16.02
N PRO A 153 -11.44 -7.20 -15.27
CA PRO A 153 -11.25 -7.20 -13.83
C PRO A 153 -12.24 -8.16 -13.17
N ARG A 154 -11.75 -8.95 -12.22
CA ARG A 154 -12.62 -9.78 -11.38
C ARG A 154 -13.43 -8.83 -10.48
N SER A 155 -14.71 -8.66 -10.78
CA SER A 155 -15.64 -7.90 -9.96
C SER A 155 -16.44 -8.81 -9.03
N GLY A 156 -16.64 -8.39 -7.78
CA GLY A 156 -17.48 -9.09 -6.81
C GLY A 156 -16.69 -9.89 -5.77
N ALA A 157 -17.39 -10.74 -5.02
CA ALA A 157 -16.75 -11.55 -3.98
C ALA A 157 -15.76 -12.54 -4.60
N LYS A 158 -14.53 -12.54 -4.11
CA LYS A 158 -13.57 -13.61 -4.40
C LYS A 158 -14.15 -14.96 -3.93
N PRO A 159 -13.84 -16.08 -4.60
CA PRO A 159 -14.21 -17.39 -4.11
C PRO A 159 -13.76 -17.56 -2.67
N VAL A 160 -14.62 -18.13 -1.82
CA VAL A 160 -14.28 -18.38 -0.41
C VAL A 160 -13.15 -19.38 -0.37
N ASP A 161 -11.99 -18.92 0.08
CA ASP A 161 -10.87 -19.80 0.41
C ASP A 161 -11.10 -20.33 1.82
N ALA A 162 -11.21 -21.65 1.97
CA ALA A 162 -11.38 -22.29 3.27
C ALA A 162 -10.22 -21.99 4.24
N ASN A 163 -9.02 -21.70 3.72
CA ASN A 163 -7.87 -21.30 4.52
C ASN A 163 -7.88 -19.81 4.88
N HIS A 164 -8.64 -19.00 4.15
CA HIS A 164 -8.74 -17.55 4.31
C HIS A 164 -10.22 -17.11 4.27
N PRO A 165 -11.01 -17.43 5.30
CA PRO A 165 -12.42 -17.05 5.34
C PRO A 165 -12.57 -15.52 5.38
N PRO A 166 -13.70 -14.98 4.86
CA PRO A 166 -14.01 -13.57 4.96
C PRO A 166 -13.96 -13.08 6.41
N ILE A 167 -13.37 -11.89 6.61
CA ILE A 167 -13.35 -11.24 7.92
C ILE A 167 -14.68 -10.51 8.11
N PRO A 168 -15.44 -10.79 9.20
CA PRO A 168 -16.69 -10.08 9.46
C PRO A 168 -16.46 -8.57 9.60
N LEU A 169 -17.40 -7.75 9.10
CA LEU A 169 -17.33 -6.31 9.31
C LEU A 169 -17.67 -5.96 10.76
N PRO A 170 -17.04 -4.92 11.34
CA PRO A 170 -17.35 -4.50 12.70
C PRO A 170 -18.79 -4.01 12.78
N LYS A 171 -19.48 -4.34 13.88
CA LYS A 171 -20.80 -3.78 14.16
C LYS A 171 -20.65 -2.31 14.55
N VAL A 172 -21.48 -1.45 13.95
CA VAL A 172 -21.54 -0.03 14.29
C VAL A 172 -22.72 0.19 15.23
N GLN A 173 -22.45 0.55 16.49
CA GLN A 173 -23.50 1.03 17.38
C GLN A 173 -23.82 2.50 17.03
N GLN A 174 -25.10 2.82 16.87
CA GLN A 174 -25.54 4.20 16.69
C GLN A 174 -25.62 4.90 18.06
N GLY A 175 -24.97 6.06 18.18
CA GLY A 175 -24.84 6.80 19.43
C GLY A 175 -23.54 6.46 20.18
N GLY A 176 -22.77 7.50 20.52
CA GLY A 176 -21.60 7.41 21.38
C GLY A 176 -21.87 8.16 22.67
N GLY A 177 -21.62 7.51 23.81
CA GLY A 177 -21.51 8.22 25.07
C GLY A 177 -20.33 9.19 25.03
N PRO A 178 -20.22 10.10 26.02
CA PRO A 178 -19.01 10.89 26.18
C PRO A 178 -17.78 9.98 26.23
N GLU A 179 -16.65 10.48 25.73
CA GLU A 179 -15.37 9.80 25.80
C GLU A 179 -15.05 9.37 27.24
N SER A 180 -14.58 8.13 27.44
CA SER A 180 -14.27 7.62 28.77
C SER A 180 -12.99 8.23 29.34
N LEU A 181 -12.89 8.28 30.67
CA LEU A 181 -11.69 8.75 31.36
C LEU A 181 -10.46 7.91 30.99
N GLU A 182 -10.63 6.59 30.84
CA GLU A 182 -9.54 5.69 30.42
C GLU A 182 -9.05 6.00 29.01
N HIS A 183 -9.95 6.35 28.08
CA HIS A 183 -9.56 6.75 26.73
C HIS A 183 -8.78 8.07 26.75
N GLN A 184 -9.23 9.04 27.56
CA GLN A 184 -8.50 10.30 27.75
C GLN A 184 -7.13 10.11 28.40
N ALA A 185 -7.04 9.24 29.40
CA ALA A 185 -5.78 8.87 30.05
C ALA A 185 -4.83 8.24 29.04
N LEU A 186 -5.31 7.29 28.24
CA LEU A 186 -4.50 6.62 27.22
C LEU A 186 -3.97 7.60 26.16
N LYS A 187 -4.78 8.54 25.67
CA LYS A 187 -4.31 9.60 24.76
C LYS A 187 -3.19 10.42 25.40
N ARG A 188 -3.38 10.87 26.65
CA ARG A 188 -2.38 11.67 27.40
C ARG A 188 -1.09 10.89 27.62
N TRP A 189 -1.19 9.62 28.02
CA TRP A 189 -0.03 8.77 28.21
C TRP A 189 0.74 8.62 26.91
N VAL A 190 0.07 8.23 25.81
CA VAL A 190 0.75 8.01 24.52
C VAL A 190 1.49 9.26 24.05
N ARG A 191 0.87 10.45 24.07
CA ARG A 191 1.54 11.68 23.61
C ARG A 191 2.80 12.02 24.40
N GLU A 192 2.89 11.61 25.66
CA GLU A 192 4.02 11.86 26.57
C GLU A 192 5.09 10.77 26.50
N HIS A 193 4.84 9.68 25.76
CA HIS A 193 5.75 8.53 25.66
C HIS A 193 6.22 8.26 24.21
N PRO A 194 6.81 9.24 23.50
CA PRO A 194 7.30 9.05 22.12
C PRO A 194 8.36 7.96 21.97
N GLN A 195 9.07 7.61 23.04
CA GLN A 195 10.06 6.52 23.05
C GLN A 195 9.45 5.15 22.72
N GLU A 196 8.15 4.96 22.96
CA GLU A 196 7.40 3.75 22.56
C GLU A 196 7.26 3.62 21.04
N LEU A 197 7.49 4.72 20.31
CA LEU A 197 7.23 4.85 18.88
C LEU A 197 8.50 5.13 18.07
N ILE A 198 9.67 4.80 18.63
CA ILE A 198 10.97 5.08 18.03
C ILE A 198 11.15 4.46 16.62
N ASP A 199 10.49 3.33 16.36
CA ASP A 199 10.52 2.64 15.07
C ASP A 199 9.87 3.46 13.94
N TYR A 200 9.02 4.45 14.28
CA TYR A 200 8.36 5.32 13.31
C TYR A 200 9.11 6.65 13.10
N GLY A 201 9.98 7.01 14.04
CA GLY A 201 10.69 8.27 14.04
C GLY A 201 11.11 8.73 15.43
N LEU A 202 12.03 9.69 15.45
CA LEU A 202 12.37 10.42 16.67
C LEU A 202 11.42 11.59 16.80
N PHE A 203 10.51 11.53 17.78
CA PHE A 203 9.51 12.55 18.03
C PHE A 203 9.69 13.18 19.40
N GLU A 204 9.25 14.43 19.53
CA GLU A 204 9.00 15.07 20.82
C GLU A 204 7.60 14.65 21.34
N THR A 205 7.07 15.40 22.31
CA THR A 205 5.71 15.20 22.81
C THR A 205 4.68 15.36 21.70
N GLY A 206 3.76 14.41 21.59
CA GLY A 206 2.68 14.43 20.60
C GLY A 206 1.60 15.47 20.89
N GLU A 207 0.74 15.71 19.91
CA GLU A 207 -0.43 16.58 19.98
C GLU A 207 -1.71 15.73 20.03
N ASN A 208 -2.48 15.81 21.11
CA ASN A 208 -3.80 15.18 21.16
C ASN A 208 -4.81 15.96 20.32
N GLU A 209 -5.82 15.25 19.80
CA GLU A 209 -7.01 15.87 19.21
C GLU A 209 -6.73 16.78 18.00
N LYS A 210 -5.67 16.48 17.25
CA LYS A 210 -5.32 17.22 16.04
C LYS A 210 -6.42 17.10 14.99
N LEU A 211 -6.89 18.25 14.49
CA LEU A 211 -7.81 18.32 13.37
C LEU A 211 -7.04 18.19 12.04
N LEU A 212 -7.45 17.23 11.21
CA LEU A 212 -6.97 17.07 9.85
C LEU A 212 -7.77 17.95 8.89
N SER A 213 -7.24 18.17 7.69
CA SER A 213 -7.87 18.92 6.61
C SER A 213 -9.15 18.26 6.08
N SER A 214 -9.37 16.97 6.36
CA SER A 214 -10.63 16.27 6.10
C SER A 214 -11.74 16.63 7.10
N GLY A 215 -11.41 17.31 8.21
CA GLY A 215 -12.31 17.53 9.35
C GLY A 215 -12.29 16.41 10.39
N ASP A 216 -11.54 15.32 10.16
CA ASP A 216 -11.35 14.27 11.15
C ASP A 216 -10.44 14.73 12.30
N ARG A 217 -10.67 14.18 13.50
CA ARG A 217 -9.86 14.45 14.69
C ARG A 217 -9.07 13.20 15.07
N LEU A 218 -7.74 13.32 15.09
CA LEU A 218 -6.84 12.26 15.53
C LEU A 218 -6.82 12.16 17.06
N ASP A 219 -6.63 10.96 17.60
CA ASP A 219 -6.41 10.81 19.03
C ASP A 219 -5.08 11.45 19.45
N VAL A 220 -4.00 11.09 18.76
CA VAL A 220 -2.67 11.71 18.90
C VAL A 220 -2.01 11.86 17.52
N LEU A 221 -1.33 12.98 17.28
CA LEU A 221 -0.41 13.18 16.17
C LEU A 221 1.01 13.36 16.68
N PHE A 222 1.97 12.66 16.08
CA PHE A 222 3.38 13.00 16.15
C PHE A 222 3.86 13.55 14.81
N ASP A 223 4.57 14.67 14.84
CA ASP A 223 5.18 15.32 13.66
C ASP A 223 6.55 15.86 14.06
N ASN A 224 7.62 15.45 13.35
CA ASN A 224 8.98 15.97 13.54
C ASN A 224 9.47 16.78 12.33
N GLY A 225 8.55 17.20 11.45
CA GLY A 225 8.81 17.89 10.19
C GLY A 225 9.23 16.96 9.05
N ARG A 226 9.67 15.74 9.32
CA ARG A 226 10.05 14.73 8.31
C ARG A 226 9.07 13.57 8.25
N GLN A 227 8.62 13.09 9.41
CA GLN A 227 7.71 11.97 9.61
C GLN A 227 6.45 12.48 10.29
N ARG A 228 5.31 11.93 9.89
CA ARG A 228 4.01 12.16 10.52
C ARG A 228 3.39 10.82 10.88
N LEU A 229 3.02 10.66 12.14
CA LEU A 229 2.40 9.44 12.67
C LEU A 229 1.08 9.78 13.34
N ALA A 230 -0.03 9.33 12.74
CA ALA A 230 -1.32 9.30 13.42
C ALA A 230 -1.37 8.11 14.38
N VAL A 231 -1.81 8.36 15.61
CA VAL A 231 -2.15 7.30 16.55
C VAL A 231 -3.66 7.29 16.74
N GLU A 232 -4.26 6.11 16.61
CA GLU A 232 -5.59 5.81 17.11
C GLU A 232 -5.45 4.95 18.37
N VAL A 233 -6.14 5.30 19.44
CA VAL A 233 -6.11 4.53 20.69
C VAL A 233 -7.41 3.77 20.91
N LYS A 234 -7.29 2.61 21.57
CA LYS A 234 -8.43 1.83 22.05
C LYS A 234 -8.10 1.29 23.43
N THR A 235 -9.00 1.49 24.38
CA THR A 235 -8.82 1.03 25.76
C THR A 235 -8.83 -0.51 25.83
N SER A 236 -8.30 -1.07 26.91
CA SER A 236 -8.31 -2.52 27.15
C SER A 236 -9.74 -3.08 27.20
N LYS A 237 -10.70 -2.27 27.63
CA LYS A 237 -12.12 -2.66 27.77
C LYS A 237 -12.92 -2.55 26.47
N CYS A 238 -12.34 -2.01 25.38
CA CYS A 238 -13.06 -1.89 24.12
C CYS A 238 -13.46 -3.26 23.54
N SER A 239 -14.62 -3.29 22.88
CA SER A 239 -15.08 -4.47 22.16
C SER A 239 -14.19 -4.78 20.94
N GLU A 240 -14.24 -6.03 20.43
CA GLU A 240 -13.54 -6.37 19.18
C GLU A 240 -14.04 -5.51 18.00
N SER A 241 -15.34 -5.19 17.94
CA SER A 241 -15.87 -4.32 16.88
C SER A 241 -15.29 -2.90 16.94
N GLU A 242 -15.07 -2.35 18.14
CA GLU A 242 -14.41 -1.05 18.30
C GLU A 242 -12.92 -1.10 17.94
N LEU A 243 -12.24 -2.19 18.30
CA LEU A 243 -10.84 -2.38 17.93
C LEU A 243 -10.67 -2.52 16.41
N MET A 244 -11.54 -3.29 15.75
CA MET A 244 -11.59 -3.40 14.28
C MET A 244 -11.88 -2.06 13.61
N ARG A 245 -12.78 -1.24 14.17
CA ARG A 245 -12.97 0.14 13.70
C ARG A 245 -11.70 0.97 13.78
N GLY A 246 -10.92 0.81 14.86
CA GLY A 246 -9.61 1.45 15.00
C GLY A 246 -8.65 1.11 13.85
N VAL A 247 -8.72 -0.11 13.31
CA VAL A 247 -7.94 -0.52 12.12
C VAL A 247 -8.35 0.30 10.90
N TYR A 248 -9.65 0.43 10.62
CA TYR A 248 -10.14 1.25 9.51
C TYR A 248 -9.83 2.75 9.69
N GLN A 249 -9.87 3.25 10.93
CA GLN A 249 -9.48 4.62 11.25
C GLN A 249 -8.00 4.86 10.93
N CYS A 250 -7.11 3.93 11.26
CA CYS A 250 -5.70 4.00 10.88
C CYS A 250 -5.51 4.04 9.36
N VAL A 251 -6.24 3.22 8.59
CA VAL A 251 -6.21 3.25 7.12
C VAL A 251 -6.59 4.65 6.61
N LYS A 252 -7.70 5.20 7.13
CA LYS A 252 -8.20 6.53 6.78
C LYS A 252 -7.17 7.62 7.08
N TYR A 253 -6.65 7.66 8.29
CA TYR A 253 -5.73 8.73 8.71
C TYR A 253 -4.40 8.69 7.98
N ARG A 254 -3.86 7.50 7.72
CA ARG A 254 -2.66 7.34 6.91
C ARG A 254 -2.85 7.92 5.51
N ALA A 255 -3.99 7.68 4.88
CA ALA A 255 -4.29 8.24 3.55
C ALA A 255 -4.39 9.78 3.60
N ILE A 256 -5.09 10.32 4.59
CA ILE A 256 -5.27 11.78 4.74
C ILE A 256 -3.94 12.48 5.01
N LEU A 257 -3.11 11.97 5.94
CA LEU A 257 -1.80 12.57 6.24
C LEU A 257 -0.89 12.63 5.02
N ARG A 258 -0.88 11.57 4.20
CA ARG A 258 -0.12 11.56 2.94
C ARG A 258 -0.67 12.56 1.93
N ALA A 259 -1.98 12.64 1.79
CA ALA A 259 -2.63 13.61 0.91
C ALA A 259 -2.29 15.07 1.31
N GLU A 260 -2.32 15.38 2.61
CA GLU A 260 -1.89 16.68 3.13
C GLU A 260 -0.41 16.96 2.84
N GLN A 261 0.48 15.98 3.05
CA GLN A 261 1.90 16.12 2.72
C GLN A 261 2.11 16.39 1.24
N LEU A 262 1.39 15.71 0.34
CA LEU A 262 1.44 15.98 -1.09
C LEU A 262 0.96 17.41 -1.42
N ALA A 263 -0.14 17.87 -0.83
CA ALA A 263 -0.63 19.23 -1.03
C ALA A 263 0.41 20.29 -0.59
N LEU A 264 1.18 19.98 0.45
CA LEU A 264 2.29 20.81 0.95
C LEU A 264 3.62 20.59 0.19
N ARG A 265 3.65 19.74 -0.84
CA ARG A 265 4.86 19.34 -1.59
C ARG A 265 5.95 18.69 -0.71
N HIS A 266 5.54 17.98 0.33
CA HIS A 266 6.40 17.15 1.16
C HIS A 266 6.43 15.71 0.66
N VAL A 267 7.45 14.95 1.10
CA VAL A 267 7.46 13.48 0.88
C VAL A 267 6.29 12.88 1.68
N PRO A 268 5.45 12.01 1.09
CA PRO A 268 4.27 11.43 1.74
C PRO A 268 4.64 10.31 2.73
N THR A 269 5.41 10.66 3.77
CA THR A 269 5.91 9.76 4.81
C THR A 269 4.84 9.34 5.83
N GLY A 270 3.66 9.95 5.78
CA GLY A 270 2.57 9.73 6.73
C GLY A 270 2.26 8.26 6.98
N ASP A 271 2.14 7.90 8.25
CA ASP A 271 1.78 6.56 8.70
C ASP A 271 0.76 6.61 9.84
N ALA A 272 0.22 5.44 10.20
CA ALA A 272 -0.69 5.30 11.32
C ALA A 272 -0.43 4.02 12.13
N VAL A 273 -0.67 4.10 13.44
CA VAL A 273 -0.58 2.98 14.37
C VAL A 273 -1.81 2.92 15.28
N LEU A 274 -2.31 1.70 15.47
CA LEU A 274 -3.36 1.39 16.45
C LEU A 274 -2.71 0.99 17.77
N ILE A 275 -3.00 1.71 18.84
CA ILE A 275 -2.51 1.40 20.20
C ILE A 275 -3.64 0.83 21.05
N CYS A 276 -3.35 -0.30 21.71
CA CYS A 276 -4.26 -0.88 22.70
C CYS A 276 -3.47 -1.66 23.78
N PRO A 277 -3.79 -1.51 25.07
CA PRO A 277 -3.09 -2.27 26.12
C PRO A 277 -3.26 -3.80 26.00
N ARG A 278 -4.41 -4.25 25.50
CA ARG A 278 -4.70 -5.68 25.31
C ARG A 278 -4.35 -6.16 23.90
N ALA A 279 -4.15 -7.47 23.77
CA ALA A 279 -3.96 -8.08 22.47
C ALA A 279 -5.30 -8.16 21.68
N PRO A 280 -5.26 -8.06 20.33
CA PRO A 280 -6.41 -8.24 19.47
C PRO A 280 -6.83 -9.71 19.37
N GLY A 281 -8.12 -9.94 19.11
CA GLY A 281 -8.65 -11.27 18.76
C GLY A 281 -8.17 -11.76 17.40
N LYS A 282 -8.53 -13.01 17.04
CA LYS A 282 -8.08 -13.66 15.80
C LYS A 282 -8.50 -12.89 14.54
N GLU A 283 -9.75 -12.46 14.47
CA GLU A 283 -10.31 -11.72 13.32
C GLU A 283 -9.66 -10.35 13.19
N THR A 284 -9.52 -9.61 14.29
CA THR A 284 -8.85 -8.31 14.31
C THR A 284 -7.37 -8.43 13.91
N LYS A 285 -6.65 -9.47 14.35
CA LYS A 285 -5.28 -9.75 13.88
C LYS A 285 -5.22 -9.99 12.37
N ALA A 286 -6.16 -10.76 11.84
CA ALA A 286 -6.25 -11.00 10.40
C ALA A 286 -6.52 -9.69 9.65
N LEU A 287 -7.39 -8.82 10.18
CA LEU A 287 -7.72 -7.52 9.59
C LEU A 287 -6.53 -6.56 9.60
N ILE A 288 -5.82 -6.47 10.73
CA ILE A 288 -4.59 -5.67 10.88
C ILE A 288 -3.57 -6.08 9.82
N LYS A 289 -3.35 -7.40 9.66
CA LYS A 289 -2.42 -7.92 8.64
C LYS A 289 -2.90 -7.64 7.23
N LEU A 290 -4.19 -7.87 6.94
CA LEU A 290 -4.76 -7.68 5.61
C LEU A 290 -4.68 -6.22 5.15
N LEU A 291 -5.01 -5.27 6.04
CA LEU A 291 -5.01 -3.84 5.73
C LEU A 291 -3.65 -3.16 5.99
N ASN A 292 -2.64 -3.97 6.34
CA ASN A 292 -1.28 -3.53 6.64
C ASN A 292 -1.27 -2.35 7.64
N VAL A 293 -1.98 -2.49 8.75
CA VAL A 293 -2.02 -1.50 9.83
C VAL A 293 -1.03 -1.90 10.91
N ASN A 294 -0.28 -0.94 11.44
CA ASN A 294 0.61 -1.21 12.56
C ASN A 294 -0.19 -1.30 13.86
N PHE A 295 0.20 -2.22 14.74
CA PHE A 295 -0.43 -2.40 16.04
C PHE A 295 0.63 -2.46 17.13
N HIS A 296 0.50 -1.59 18.14
CA HIS A 296 1.42 -1.53 19.28
C HIS A 296 0.68 -1.75 20.59
N ARG A 297 1.26 -2.55 21.48
CA ARG A 297 0.72 -2.79 22.81
C ARG A 297 1.47 -1.95 23.83
N VAL A 298 0.71 -1.31 24.71
CA VAL A 298 1.24 -0.53 25.82
C VAL A 298 0.86 -1.17 27.17
N PRO A 299 1.51 -0.79 28.27
CA PRO A 299 1.12 -1.22 29.61
C PRO A 299 -0.34 -0.88 29.96
N THR A 300 -0.97 -1.63 30.87
CA THR A 300 -2.38 -1.42 31.25
C THR A 300 -2.59 -0.19 32.14
N ASP A 301 -1.56 0.24 32.86
CA ASP A 301 -1.52 1.49 33.61
C ASP A 301 -1.45 2.73 32.70
N ALA A 302 -1.20 2.57 31.39
CA ALA A 302 -1.25 3.67 30.43
C ALA A 302 -2.66 4.30 30.28
N GLU A 303 -3.72 3.58 30.66
CA GLU A 303 -5.10 4.08 30.59
C GLU A 303 -5.68 4.45 31.97
N SER A 304 -4.83 4.64 32.97
CA SER A 304 -5.21 5.00 34.36
C SER A 304 -5.14 6.50 34.64
#